data_AF-I4Z246-F1
#
_entry.id   AF-I4Z246-F1
#
_cell.length_a   1.000
_cell.length_b   1.000
_cell.length_c   1.000
_cell.angle_alpha   90.00
_cell.angle_beta   90.00
_cell.angle_gamma   90.00
#
_symmetry.space_group_name_H-M   'P 1'
#
loop_
_entity.id
_entity.type
_entity.pdbx_description
1 polymer ?
#
loop_
_entity_poly.entity_id
_entity_poly.type
_entity_poly.pdbx_seq_one_letter_code
_entity_poly.pdbx_strand_id
1 'polypeptide(L)'
;MPLQIRDPRAHDLAAELAGRMQRKLGKARKVTLTDAVIQALEDALNRDEAATPVLDRVRALQERLSAFPKTGEVADKAFMDDLSGEH
;
A
#
# COMPACT_ATOMS: atom_id res chain seq x y z
N MET A 1 -1.47 13.88 -24.61
CA MET A 1 -2.77 13.74 -25.29
C MET A 1 -3.82 13.34 -24.25
N PRO A 2 -5.07 13.85 -24.31
CA PRO A 2 -6.13 13.43 -23.40
C PRO A 2 -6.57 11.99 -23.71
N LEU A 3 -6.71 11.16 -22.67
CA LEU A 3 -7.19 9.78 -22.81
C LEU A 3 -8.64 9.77 -23.33
N GLN A 4 -8.89 9.03 -24.41
CA GLN A 4 -10.22 8.83 -24.98
C GLN A 4 -10.73 7.44 -24.62
N ILE A 5 -11.71 7.38 -23.71
CA ILE A 5 -12.32 6.12 -23.28
C ILE A 5 -13.62 5.93 -24.07
N ARG A 6 -13.64 4.96 -24.99
CA ARG A 6 -14.79 4.68 -25.85
C ARG A 6 -15.79 3.70 -25.25
N ASP A 7 -15.32 2.83 -24.36
CA ASP A 7 -16.16 1.89 -23.64
C ASP A 7 -16.90 2.63 -22.51
N PRO A 8 -18.26 2.60 -22.47
CA PRO A 8 -19.03 3.34 -21.47
C PRO A 8 -18.71 2.91 -20.04
N ARG A 9 -18.52 1.61 -19.81
CA ARG A 9 -18.25 1.08 -18.48
C ARG A 9 -16.87 1.52 -17.97
N ALA A 10 -15.85 1.50 -18.82
CA ALA A 10 -14.52 1.99 -18.48
C ALA A 10 -14.53 3.50 -18.20
N HIS A 11 -15.36 4.27 -18.92
CA HIS A 11 -15.52 5.70 -18.69
C HIS A 11 -16.11 5.97 -17.29
N ASP A 12 -17.19 5.28 -16.94
CA ASP A 12 -17.86 5.45 -15.64
C ASP A 12 -16.94 5.10 -14.47
N LEU A 13 -16.18 4.00 -14.59
CA LEU A 13 -15.19 3.60 -13.59
C LEU A 13 -14.08 4.65 -13.43
N ALA A 14 -13.55 5.19 -14.54
CA ALA A 14 -12.53 6.22 -14.50
C ALA A 14 -13.06 7.53 -13.88
N ALA A 15 -14.31 7.89 -14.17
CA ALA A 15 -14.97 9.07 -13.59
C ALA A 15 -15.18 8.92 -12.09
N GLU A 16 -15.65 7.75 -11.64
CA GLU A 16 -15.80 7.46 -10.23
C GLU A 16 -14.46 7.52 -9.49
N LEU A 17 -13.41 6.91 -10.06
CA LEU A 17 -12.07 6.92 -9.49
C LEU A 17 -11.51 8.35 -9.38
N ALA A 18 -11.63 9.16 -10.44
CA ALA A 18 -11.20 10.56 -10.43
C ALA A 18 -11.93 11.34 -9.32
N GLY A 19 -13.23 11.12 -9.15
CA GLY A 19 -14.01 11.73 -8.07
C GLY A 19 -13.54 11.30 -6.68
N ARG A 20 -13.21 10.02 -6.47
CA ARG A 20 -12.64 9.51 -5.21
C ARG A 20 -11.28 10.14 -4.91
N MET A 21 -10.39 10.19 -5.90
CA MET A 21 -9.06 10.80 -5.78
C MET A 21 -9.15 12.30 -5.47
N GLN A 22 -10.05 13.02 -6.14
CA GLN A 22 -10.31 14.44 -5.92
C GLN A 22 -10.73 14.72 -4.47
N ARG A 23 -11.57 13.87 -3.87
CA ARG A 23 -11.97 14.00 -2.47
C ARG A 23 -10.80 13.75 -1.53
N LYS A 24 -9.95 12.77 -1.83
CA LYS A 24 -8.79 12.40 -1.01
C LYS A 24 -7.68 13.46 -1.01
N LEU A 25 -7.41 14.07 -2.16
CA LEU A 25 -6.36 15.09 -2.33
C LEU A 25 -6.78 16.49 -1.86
N GLY A 26 -8.06 16.69 -1.53
CA GLY A 26 -8.61 18.01 -1.25
C GLY A 26 -8.70 18.88 -2.51
N LYS A 27 -9.29 20.08 -2.39
CA LYS A 27 -9.53 21.00 -3.53
C LYS A 27 -8.25 21.56 -4.19
N ALA A 28 -7.06 21.14 -3.75
CA ALA A 28 -5.77 21.71 -4.18
C ALA A 28 -5.40 21.40 -5.63
N ARG A 29 -5.89 20.29 -6.21
CA ARG A 29 -5.59 19.89 -7.60
C ARG A 29 -6.80 19.25 -8.26
N LYS A 30 -7.16 19.67 -9.48
CA LYS A 30 -8.15 18.97 -10.31
C LYS A 30 -7.56 17.65 -10.81
N VAL A 31 -8.21 16.54 -10.50
CA VAL A 31 -7.86 15.20 -11.00
C VAL A 31 -8.63 14.94 -12.28
N THR A 32 -7.92 14.64 -13.37
CA THR A 32 -8.53 14.28 -14.66
C THR A 32 -8.79 12.76 -14.74
N LEU A 33 -9.61 12.34 -15.70
CA LEU A 33 -9.77 10.91 -16.02
C LEU A 33 -8.45 10.26 -16.41
N THR A 34 -7.57 11.00 -17.07
CA THR A 34 -6.24 10.51 -17.46
C THR A 34 -5.37 10.27 -16.23
N ASP A 35 -5.34 11.21 -15.27
CA ASP A 35 -4.61 11.05 -14.01
C ASP A 35 -5.12 9.82 -13.23
N ALA A 36 -6.43 9.65 -13.16
CA ALA A 36 -7.05 8.54 -12.44
C ALA A 36 -6.70 7.19 -13.06
N VAL A 37 -6.77 7.07 -14.40
CA VAL A 37 -6.43 5.84 -15.10
C VAL A 37 -4.94 5.54 -15.00
N ILE A 38 -4.06 6.53 -15.14
CA ILE A 38 -2.62 6.33 -14.97
C ILE A 38 -2.32 5.78 -13.58
N GLN A 39 -2.83 6.42 -12.52
CA GLN A 39 -2.61 5.95 -11.16
C GLN A 39 -3.14 4.52 -10.95
N ALA A 40 -4.32 4.19 -11.45
CA ALA A 40 -4.87 2.84 -11.31
C ALA A 40 -4.01 1.77 -12.01
N LEU A 41 -3.45 2.11 -13.17
CA LEU A 41 -2.55 1.22 -13.91
C LEU A 41 -1.22 1.06 -13.18
N GLU A 42 -0.63 2.15 -12.70
CA GLU A 42 0.58 2.12 -11.87
C GLU A 42 0.36 1.28 -10.61
N ASP A 43 -0.77 1.47 -9.91
CA ASP A 43 -1.11 0.69 -8.72
C ASP A 43 -1.37 -0.79 -9.05
N ALA A 44 -1.87 -1.11 -10.24
CA ALA A 44 -2.05 -2.49 -10.70
C ALA A 44 -0.71 -3.15 -11.03
N LEU A 45 0.15 -2.46 -11.76
CA LEU A 45 1.51 -2.91 -12.08
C LEU A 45 2.34 -3.07 -10.81
N ASN A 46 2.30 -2.09 -9.89
CA ASN A 46 2.96 -2.18 -8.61
C ASN A 46 2.45 -3.35 -7.78
N ARG A 47 1.15 -3.69 -7.82
CA ARG A 47 0.62 -4.88 -7.12
C ARG A 47 1.09 -6.19 -7.75
N ASP A 48 1.24 -6.21 -9.07
CA ASP A 48 1.75 -7.35 -9.82
C ASP A 48 3.26 -7.55 -9.59
N GLU A 49 4.05 -6.47 -9.63
CA GLU A 49 5.49 -6.47 -9.32
C GLU A 49 5.76 -6.72 -7.82
N ALA A 50 4.95 -6.14 -6.94
CA ALA A 50 5.00 -6.39 -5.49
C ALA A 50 4.32 -7.70 -5.09
N ALA A 51 3.92 -8.55 -6.05
CA ALA A 51 3.56 -9.94 -5.82
C ALA A 51 4.78 -10.80 -5.44
N THR A 52 5.75 -10.23 -4.72
CA THR A 52 6.60 -11.03 -3.84
C THR A 52 5.66 -11.79 -2.91
N PRO A 53 5.63 -13.13 -2.98
CA PRO A 53 4.77 -13.94 -2.13
C PRO A 53 4.89 -13.48 -0.68
N VAL A 54 3.76 -13.49 0.05
CA VAL A 54 3.76 -13.12 1.47
C VAL A 54 4.85 -13.88 2.23
N LEU A 55 5.06 -15.15 1.88
CA LEU A 55 6.13 -15.99 2.40
C LEU A 55 7.53 -15.41 2.18
N ASP A 56 7.82 -14.90 0.99
CA ASP A 56 9.14 -14.34 0.67
C ASP A 56 9.36 -13.00 1.39
N ARG A 57 8.32 -12.18 1.55
CA ARG A 57 8.39 -10.97 2.39
C ARG A 57 8.62 -11.28 3.86
N VAL A 58 7.94 -12.31 4.38
CA VAL A 58 8.13 -12.80 5.75
C VAL A 58 9.54 -13.38 5.93
N ARG A 59 10.04 -14.13 4.96
CA ARG A 59 11.39 -14.70 4.97
C ARG A 59 12.46 -13.62 5.03
N ALA A 60 12.35 -12.59 4.20
CA ALA A 60 13.28 -11.45 4.23
C ALA A 60 13.28 -10.74 5.59
N LEU A 61 12.12 -10.63 6.25
CA LEU A 61 12.05 -10.08 7.61
C LEU A 61 12.70 -11.02 8.63
N GLN A 62 12.44 -12.32 8.55
CA GLN A 62 13.06 -13.33 9.43
C GLN A 62 14.59 -13.35 9.29
N GLU A 63 15.11 -13.27 8.07
CA GLU A 63 16.55 -13.20 7.81
C GLU A 63 17.18 -11.97 8.47
N ARG A 64 16.56 -10.79 8.28
CA ARG A 64 16.98 -9.55 8.96
C ARG A 64 16.96 -9.68 10.48
N LEU A 65 15.93 -10.30 11.06
CA LEU A 65 15.82 -10.51 12.50
C LEU A 65 16.87 -11.51 13.01
N SER A 66 17.15 -12.56 12.24
CA SER A 66 18.14 -13.58 12.61
C SER A 66 19.59 -13.08 12.60
N ALA A 67 19.86 -11.97 11.91
CA ALA A 67 21.17 -11.33 11.89
C ALA A 67 21.52 -10.64 13.23
N PHE A 68 20.52 -10.36 14.07
CA PHE A 68 20.77 -9.81 15.40
C PHE A 68 21.15 -10.93 16.39
N PRO A 69 22.15 -10.71 17.26
CA PRO A 69 22.50 -11.69 18.29
C PRO A 69 21.32 -11.90 19.24
N LYS A 70 21.13 -13.14 19.70
CA LYS A 70 20.10 -13.44 20.70
C LYS A 70 20.43 -12.70 22.00
N THR A 71 19.48 -11.92 22.49
CA THR A 71 19.63 -11.17 23.75
C THR A 71 19.56 -12.08 24.98
N GLY A 72 19.00 -13.29 24.85
CA GLY A 72 18.77 -14.20 25.98
C GLY A 72 17.52 -13.85 26.80
N GLU A 73 16.94 -12.67 26.57
CA GLU A 73 15.69 -12.23 27.18
C GLU A 73 14.51 -13.04 26.65
N VAL A 74 13.62 -13.45 27.57
CA VAL A 74 12.36 -14.09 27.22
C VAL A 74 11.33 -12.98 27.03
N ALA A 75 10.80 -12.87 25.81
CA ALA A 75 9.71 -11.95 25.46
C ALA A 75 8.38 -12.44 26.04
N ASP A 76 8.31 -12.62 27.37
CA ASP A 76 7.10 -12.97 28.08
C ASP A 76 6.25 -11.74 28.37
N LYS A 77 5.10 -11.96 29.01
CA LYS A 77 4.17 -10.87 29.32
C LYS A 77 4.79 -9.85 30.28
N ALA A 78 5.52 -10.29 31.31
CA ALA A 78 6.12 -9.38 32.28
C ALA A 78 7.18 -8.48 31.63
N PHE A 79 7.95 -9.02 30.68
CA PHE A 79 8.88 -8.25 29.86
C PHE A 79 8.15 -7.21 28.98
N MET A 80 7.03 -7.58 28.37
CA MET A 80 6.25 -6.68 27.51
C MET A 80 5.51 -5.58 28.31
N ASP A 81 5.00 -5.93 29.49
CA ASP A 81 4.35 -5.02 30.43
C ASP A 81 5.37 -3.97 30.92
N ASP A 82 6.60 -4.38 31.28
CA ASP A 82 7.70 -3.47 31.62
C ASP A 82 8.13 -2.58 30.43
N LEU A 83 8.25 -3.15 29.23
CA LEU A 83 8.63 -2.39 28.03
C LEU A 83 7.57 -1.36 27.60
N SER A 84 6.30 -1.67 27.80
CA SER A 84 5.16 -0.81 27.44
C SER A 84 4.86 0.25 28.49
N GLY A 85 5.37 0.10 29.71
CA GLY A 85 5.05 0.96 30.86
C GLY A 85 3.65 0.73 31.42
N GLU A 86 3.00 -0.38 31.05
CA GLU A 86 1.74 -0.84 31.64
C GLU A 86 2.09 -1.76 32.82
N HIS A 87 1.92 -1.27 34.05
CA HIS A 87 2.12 -2.05 35.28
C HIS A 87 0.79 -2.46 35.92
#